data_AF-A0A2N2G2H9-F1
#
_entry.id   AF-A0A2N2G2H9-F1
#
_cell.length_a   1.000
_cell.length_b   1.000
_cell.length_c   1.000
_cell.angle_alpha   90.00
_cell.angle_beta   90.00
_cell.angle_gamma   90.00
#
_symmetry.space_group_name_H-M   'P 1'
#
loop_
_entity.id
_entity.type
_entity.pdbx_description
1 polymer ?
#
loop_
_entity_poly.entity_id
_entity_poly.type
_entity_poly.pdbx_seq_one_letter_code
_entity_poly.pdbx_strand_id
1 'polypeptide(L)'
;GMVTDFKHLNWFKSFLDDTLDHKFIIDSHDPLFETLLPHFKDKKHLIIHPQGYKTVDFALLQDEPLHIHEMYQGYVIVDFIPTSENISAWLLGIIAKKMEPLGVKVSHVEFFETPKSKSTVYA
;
A
#
# COMPACT_ATOMS: atom_id res chain seq x y z
N GLY A 1 -21.94 20.84 15.83
CA GLY A 1 -21.93 19.43 15.40
C GLY A 1 -20.65 19.15 14.64
N MET A 2 -20.06 17.96 14.80
CA MET A 2 -18.88 17.52 14.05
C MET A 2 -19.33 16.62 12.90
N VAL A 3 -18.57 16.58 11.80
CA VAL A 3 -18.76 15.58 10.74
C VAL A 3 -18.39 14.19 11.28
N THR A 4 -17.21 14.09 11.89
CA THR A 4 -16.71 12.93 12.66
C THR A 4 -15.54 13.38 13.54
N ASP A 5 -15.12 12.58 14.53
CA ASP A 5 -13.93 12.87 15.34
C ASP A 5 -12.65 12.56 14.54
N PHE A 6 -11.63 13.41 14.63
CA PHE A 6 -10.33 13.18 13.98
C PHE A 6 -9.68 11.86 14.40
N LYS A 7 -9.93 11.38 15.63
CA LYS A 7 -9.43 10.09 16.13
C LYS A 7 -9.92 8.90 15.30
N HIS A 8 -11.05 9.04 14.60
CA HIS A 8 -11.54 7.98 13.71
C HIS A 8 -10.65 7.74 12.49
N LEU A 9 -9.65 8.60 12.22
CA LEU A 9 -8.63 8.38 11.19
C LEU A 9 -7.29 7.85 11.74
N ASN A 10 -7.17 7.61 13.05
CA ASN A 10 -5.92 7.09 13.62
C ASN A 10 -5.53 5.72 13.05
N TRP A 11 -6.51 4.87 12.71
CA TRP A 11 -6.24 3.59 12.05
C TRP A 11 -5.58 3.77 10.69
N PHE A 12 -5.91 4.86 9.98
CA PHE A 12 -5.33 5.16 8.67
C PHE A 12 -3.89 5.61 8.82
N LYS A 13 -3.59 6.40 9.85
CA LYS A 13 -2.20 6.73 10.20
C LYS A 13 -1.39 5.46 10.48
N SER A 14 -1.89 4.57 11.35
CA SER A 14 -1.22 3.30 11.64
C SER A 14 -1.03 2.44 10.39
N PHE A 15 -2.04 2.39 9.50
CA PHE A 15 -1.90 1.71 8.21
C PHE A 15 -0.74 2.27 7.38
N LEU A 16 -0.62 3.60 7.25
CA LEU A 16 0.48 4.23 6.52
C LEU A 16 1.84 3.91 7.17
N ASP A 17 1.94 4.07 8.49
CA ASP A 17 3.18 3.82 9.25
C ASP A 17 3.64 2.35 9.13
N ASP A 18 2.73 1.40 9.28
CA ASP A 18 3.06 -0.03 9.34
C ASP A 18 3.23 -0.65 7.95
N THR A 19 2.58 -0.08 6.93
CA THR A 19 2.47 -0.70 5.60
C THR A 19 3.25 0.04 4.52
N LEU A 20 3.28 1.38 4.51
CA LEU A 20 3.84 2.15 3.40
C LEU A 20 5.11 2.92 3.78
N ASP A 21 5.25 3.31 5.04
CA ASP A 21 6.41 4.07 5.48
C ASP A 21 7.69 3.23 5.43
N HIS A 22 8.77 3.84 4.93
CA HIS A 22 10.04 3.17 4.66
C HIS A 22 9.91 1.91 3.77
N LYS A 23 8.90 1.86 2.89
CA LYS A 23 8.71 0.76 1.93
C LYS A 23 8.91 1.19 0.49
N PHE A 24 9.16 0.20 -0.36
CA PHE A 24 9.18 0.30 -1.80
C PHE A 24 7.91 -0.32 -2.39
N ILE A 25 7.10 0.49 -3.05
CA ILE A 25 5.88 0.04 -3.72
C ILE A 25 6.24 -0.41 -5.14
N ILE A 26 5.89 -1.64 -5.51
CA ILE A 26 6.16 -2.20 -6.84
C ILE A 26 4.88 -2.77 -7.47
N ASP A 27 4.69 -2.54 -8.77
CA ASP A 27 3.64 -3.20 -9.53
C ASP A 27 3.99 -4.68 -9.74
N SER A 28 3.04 -5.57 -9.47
CA SER A 28 3.17 -6.99 -9.75
C SER A 28 3.33 -7.28 -11.25
N HIS A 29 2.95 -6.35 -12.13
CA HIS A 29 3.13 -6.45 -13.58
C HIS A 29 4.39 -5.72 -14.10
N ASP A 30 5.21 -5.16 -13.21
CA ASP A 30 6.46 -4.51 -13.61
C ASP A 30 7.40 -5.53 -14.31
N PRO A 31 7.93 -5.24 -15.51
CA PRO A 31 8.90 -6.12 -16.18
C PRO A 31 10.14 -6.43 -15.34
N LEU A 32 10.51 -5.54 -14.41
CA LEU A 32 11.62 -5.74 -13.48
C LEU A 32 11.25 -6.55 -12.24
N PHE A 33 9.99 -6.93 -12.06
CA PHE A 33 9.54 -7.69 -10.89
C PHE A 33 10.36 -8.95 -10.67
N GLU A 34 10.58 -9.76 -11.72
CA GLU A 34 11.38 -10.99 -11.62
C GLU A 34 12.87 -10.72 -11.36
N THR A 35 13.36 -9.53 -11.73
CA THR A 35 14.76 -9.14 -11.49
C THR A 35 14.96 -8.69 -10.05
N LEU A 36 14.01 -7.92 -9.50
CA LEU A 36 14.07 -7.36 -8.16
C LEU A 36 13.63 -8.34 -7.08
N LEU A 37 12.65 -9.21 -7.39
CA LEU A 37 12.10 -10.24 -6.49
C LEU A 37 12.26 -11.65 -7.10
N PRO A 38 13.49 -12.13 -7.36
CA PRO A 38 13.72 -13.39 -8.07
C PRO A 38 13.15 -14.63 -7.36
N HIS A 39 13.10 -14.62 -6.03
CA HIS A 39 12.54 -15.73 -5.24
C HIS A 39 11.02 -15.87 -5.40
N PHE A 40 10.33 -14.80 -5.85
CA PHE A 40 8.87 -14.77 -5.99
C PHE A 40 8.43 -14.54 -7.45
N LYS A 41 9.29 -14.86 -8.43
CA LYS A 41 9.00 -14.66 -9.87
C LYS A 41 7.69 -15.29 -10.34
N ASP A 42 7.30 -16.42 -9.73
CA ASP A 42 6.07 -17.14 -10.07
C ASP A 42 4.81 -16.56 -9.39
N LYS A 43 4.98 -15.59 -8.49
CA LYS A 43 3.94 -14.85 -7.76
C LYS A 43 2.98 -15.72 -6.94
N LYS A 44 3.34 -16.98 -6.65
CA LYS A 44 2.46 -17.92 -5.93
C LYS A 44 2.50 -17.75 -4.41
N HIS A 45 3.63 -17.32 -3.88
CA HIS A 45 3.88 -17.23 -2.44
C HIS A 45 3.80 -15.78 -1.94
N LEU A 46 2.75 -15.09 -2.38
CA LEU A 46 2.42 -13.74 -1.96
C LEU A 46 1.20 -13.76 -1.05
N ILE A 47 1.32 -13.10 0.09
CA ILE A 47 0.24 -12.93 1.06
C ILE A 47 -0.62 -11.75 0.61
N ILE A 48 -1.89 -12.00 0.30
CA ILE A 48 -2.85 -10.98 -0.14
C ILE A 48 -3.52 -10.36 1.08
N HIS A 49 -3.50 -9.02 1.16
CA HIS A 49 -4.14 -8.27 2.23
C HIS A 49 -5.50 -7.69 1.80
N PRO A 50 -6.49 -7.58 2.71
CA PRO A 50 -7.83 -7.05 2.41
C PRO A 50 -7.85 -5.62 1.84
N GLN A 51 -6.78 -4.86 2.07
CA GLN A 51 -6.60 -3.50 1.58
C GLN A 51 -6.11 -3.45 0.12
N GLY A 52 -5.86 -4.60 -0.54
CA GLY A 52 -5.52 -4.65 -1.96
C GLY A 52 -4.02 -4.53 -2.28
N TYR A 53 -3.16 -4.87 -1.33
CA TYR A 53 -1.72 -5.03 -1.54
C TYR A 53 -1.28 -6.45 -1.15
N LYS A 54 -0.07 -6.81 -1.53
CA LYS A 54 0.55 -8.11 -1.28
C LYS A 54 1.90 -7.92 -0.59
N THR A 55 2.26 -8.87 0.26
CA THR A 55 3.60 -9.00 0.84
C THR A 55 4.17 -10.37 0.53
N VAL A 56 5.47 -10.56 0.65
CA VAL A 56 6.07 -11.88 0.46
C VAL A 56 5.74 -12.83 1.61
N ASP A 57 5.72 -14.13 1.32
CA ASP A 57 5.72 -15.18 2.33
C ASP A 57 7.17 -15.53 2.73
N PHE A 58 7.56 -15.15 3.94
CA PHE A 58 8.91 -15.41 4.47
C PHE A 58 9.17 -16.90 4.73
N ALA A 59 8.16 -17.77 4.67
CA ALA A 59 8.38 -19.21 4.77
C ALA A 59 9.29 -19.76 3.66
N LEU A 60 9.31 -19.11 2.48
CA LEU A 60 10.21 -19.48 1.38
C LEU A 60 11.66 -18.98 1.54
N LEU A 61 11.90 -18.05 2.46
CA LEU A 61 13.19 -17.39 2.63
C LEU A 61 13.94 -17.88 3.87
N GLN A 62 13.50 -18.95 4.55
CA GLN A 62 14.06 -19.35 5.86
C GLN A 62 15.57 -19.59 5.86
N ASP A 63 16.12 -20.04 4.73
CA ASP A 63 17.55 -20.34 4.58
C ASP A 63 18.36 -19.15 4.01
N GLU A 64 17.70 -18.04 3.67
CA GLU A 64 18.35 -16.87 3.10
C GLU A 64 19.03 -16.01 4.17
N PRO A 65 20.09 -15.26 3.81
CA PRO A 65 20.73 -14.33 4.72
C PRO A 65 19.78 -13.22 5.21
N LEU A 66 19.99 -12.72 6.43
CA LEU A 66 19.17 -11.66 7.04
C LEU A 66 18.95 -10.43 6.12
N HIS A 67 19.98 -10.00 5.39
CA HIS A 67 19.87 -8.85 4.48
C HIS A 67 18.86 -9.07 3.34
N ILE A 68 18.65 -10.33 2.92
CA ILE A 68 17.61 -10.68 1.95
C ILE A 68 16.22 -10.57 2.58
N HIS A 69 16.06 -11.00 3.84
CA HIS A 69 14.80 -10.79 4.57
C HIS A 69 14.48 -9.31 4.73
N GLU A 70 15.46 -8.49 5.12
CA GLU A 70 15.29 -7.04 5.25
C GLU A 70 14.90 -6.39 3.92
N MET A 71 15.54 -6.79 2.83
CA MET A 71 15.19 -6.35 1.48
C MET A 71 13.73 -6.69 1.16
N TYR A 72 13.30 -7.93 1.36
CA TYR A 72 11.93 -8.36 1.06
C TYR A 72 10.87 -7.76 1.99
N GLN A 73 11.23 -7.46 3.25
CA GLN A 73 10.38 -6.73 4.19
C GLN A 73 10.13 -5.29 3.75
N GLY A 74 11.01 -4.74 2.92
CA GLY A 74 10.87 -3.42 2.32
C GLY A 74 9.84 -3.34 1.20
N TYR A 75 9.37 -4.46 0.63
CA TYR A 75 8.49 -4.42 -0.55
C TYR A 75 7.00 -4.47 -0.20
N VAL A 76 6.24 -3.60 -0.85
CA VAL A 76 4.77 -3.63 -0.92
C VAL A 76 4.38 -3.85 -2.38
N ILE A 77 3.71 -4.95 -2.66
CA ILE A 77 3.39 -5.35 -4.03
C ILE A 77 1.93 -4.96 -4.30
N VAL A 78 1.70 -4.19 -5.36
CA VAL A 78 0.35 -3.74 -5.80
C VAL A 78 0.06 -4.25 -7.21
N ASP A 79 -1.21 -4.24 -7.63
CA ASP A 79 -1.62 -4.68 -8.97
C ASP A 79 -1.90 -3.49 -9.91
N PHE A 80 -1.22 -2.36 -9.68
CA PHE A 80 -1.32 -1.15 -10.48
C PHE A 80 0.03 -0.42 -10.52
N ILE A 81 0.24 0.40 -11.55
CA ILE A 81 1.43 1.25 -11.67
C ILE A 81 1.42 2.28 -10.53
N PRO A 82 2.45 2.35 -9.65
CA PRO A 82 2.42 3.15 -8.42
C PRO A 82 2.65 4.65 -8.66
N THR A 83 1.78 5.28 -9.46
CA THR A 83 1.75 6.74 -9.64
C THR A 83 0.96 7.41 -8.52
N SER A 84 1.16 8.71 -8.34
CA SER A 84 0.42 9.54 -7.37
C SER A 84 -1.11 9.43 -7.51
N GLU A 85 -1.62 9.34 -8.74
CA GLU A 85 -3.04 9.14 -9.07
C GLU A 85 -3.55 7.76 -8.63
N ASN A 86 -2.80 6.70 -8.96
CA ASN A 86 -3.23 5.35 -8.62
C ASN A 86 -3.12 5.09 -7.11
N ILE A 87 -2.09 5.62 -6.45
CA ILE A 87 -1.95 5.55 -4.99
C ILE A 87 -3.09 6.31 -4.30
N SER A 88 -3.41 7.53 -4.73
CA SER A 88 -4.52 8.30 -4.14
C SER A 88 -5.88 7.63 -4.36
N ALA A 89 -6.14 7.07 -5.55
CA ALA A 89 -7.34 6.30 -5.83
C ALA A 89 -7.43 5.02 -4.97
N TRP A 90 -6.32 4.33 -4.79
CA TRP A 90 -6.23 3.14 -3.93
C TRP A 90 -6.52 3.47 -2.46
N LEU A 91 -5.86 4.50 -1.92
CA LEU A 91 -6.09 4.97 -0.55
C LEU A 91 -7.53 5.44 -0.34
N LEU A 92 -8.12 6.15 -1.31
CA LEU A 92 -9.51 6.56 -1.26
C LEU A 92 -10.46 5.35 -1.10
N GLY A 93 -10.23 4.26 -1.84
CA GLY A 93 -11.02 3.04 -1.72
C GLY A 93 -10.92 2.41 -0.32
N ILE A 94 -9.72 2.37 0.27
CA ILE A 94 -9.50 1.84 1.63
C ILE A 94 -10.24 2.70 2.66
N ILE A 95 -10.08 4.03 2.59
CA ILE A 95 -10.70 4.97 3.53
C ILE A 95 -12.22 4.92 3.38
N ALA A 96 -12.77 4.97 2.18
CA ALA A 96 -14.21 4.95 1.94
C ALA A 96 -14.86 3.70 2.55
N LYS A 97 -14.29 2.52 2.33
CA LYS A 97 -14.79 1.25 2.89
C LYS A 97 -14.72 1.22 4.42
N LYS A 98 -13.68 1.78 5.03
CA LYS A 98 -13.52 1.81 6.49
C LYS A 98 -14.38 2.87 7.17
N MET A 99 -14.69 3.96 6.48
CA MET A 99 -15.47 5.08 7.02
C MET A 99 -16.98 4.92 6.80
N GLU A 100 -17.41 4.02 5.90
CA GLU A 100 -18.82 3.72 5.63
C GLU A 100 -19.67 3.45 6.91
N PRO A 101 -19.21 2.65 7.90
CA PRO A 101 -19.98 2.40 9.12
C PRO A 101 -20.19 3.63 10.02
N LEU A 102 -19.37 4.68 9.86
CA LEU A 102 -19.49 5.94 10.61
C LEU A 102 -20.53 6.88 9.97
N GLY A 103 -21.13 6.50 8.83
CA GLY A 103 -22.13 7.31 8.14
C GLY A 103 -21.55 8.57 7.45
N VAL A 104 -20.23 8.63 7.26
CA VAL A 104 -19.56 9.73 6.58
C VAL A 104 -19.08 9.32 5.20
N LYS A 105 -19.06 10.28 4.27
CA LYS A 105 -18.52 10.09 2.92
C LYS A 105 -17.18 10.78 2.81
N VAL A 106 -16.19 10.06 2.26
CA VAL A 106 -14.93 10.67 1.85
C VAL A 106 -15.22 11.51 0.61
N SER A 107 -14.77 12.75 0.56
CA SER A 107 -15.01 13.63 -0.61
C SER A 107 -13.88 13.51 -1.63
N HIS A 108 -12.63 13.49 -1.16
CA HIS A 108 -11.44 13.36 -1.99
C HIS A 108 -10.24 12.93 -1.14
N VAL A 109 -9.19 12.46 -1.81
CA VAL A 109 -7.85 12.22 -1.26
C VAL A 109 -6.85 13.04 -2.06
N GLU A 110 -5.95 13.71 -1.35
CA GLU A 110 -4.80 14.40 -1.95
C GLU A 110 -3.52 13.66 -1.59
N PHE A 111 -2.70 13.36 -2.58
CA PHE A 111 -1.40 12.72 -2.41
C PHE A 111 -0.31 13.62 -2.96
N PHE A 112 0.61 14.06 -2.10
CA PHE A 112 1.71 14.95 -2.44
C PHE A 112 2.98 14.13 -2.58
N GLU A 113 3.41 13.86 -3.82
CA GLU A 113 4.68 13.18 -4.08
C GLU A 113 5.89 14.05 -3.74
N THR A 114 5.76 15.34 -4.04
CA THR A 114 6.72 16.37 -3.66
C THR A 114 5.98 17.57 -3.12
N PRO A 115 6.65 18.52 -2.44
CA PRO A 115 6.00 19.74 -1.96
C PRO A 115 5.34 20.58 -3.07
N LYS A 116 5.72 20.35 -4.35
CA LYS A 116 5.25 21.12 -5.51
C LYS A 116 4.35 20.32 -6.47
N SER A 117 4.25 19.00 -6.30
CA SER A 117 3.48 18.11 -7.18
C SER A 117 2.56 17.23 -6.35
N LYS A 118 1.28 17.20 -6.72
CA LYS A 118 0.26 16.40 -6.06
C LYS A 118 -0.72 15.82 -7.05
N SER A 119 -1.37 14.73 -6.65
CA SER A 119 -2.58 14.21 -7.27
C SER A 119 -3.78 14.41 -6.33
N THR A 120 -4.95 14.65 -6.90
CA THR A 120 -6.21 14.76 -6.17
C THR A 120 -7.24 13.85 -6.85
N VAL A 121 -7.81 12.91 -6.10
CA VAL A 121 -8.85 11.99 -6.58
C VAL A 121 -10.12 12.21 -5.77
N TYR A 122 -11.24 12.32 -6.46
CA TYR A 122 -12.58 12.55 -5.89
C TYR A 122 -13.36 11.23 -5.80
N ALA A 123 -14.22 11.11 -4.79
CA ALA A 123 -15.07 9.94 -4.53
C ALA A 123 -16.38 9.92 -5.35
#